data_AF-A0A6I4U852-F1
#
_entry.id   AF-A0A6I4U852-F1
#
_cell.length_a   1.000
_cell.length_b   1.000
_cell.length_c   1.000
_cell.angle_alpha   90.00
_cell.angle_beta   90.00
_cell.angle_gamma   90.00
#
_symmetry.space_group_name_H-M   'P 1'
#
loop_
_entity.id
_entity.type
_entity.pdbx_description
1 polymer ?
#
loop_
_entity_poly.entity_id
_entity_poly.type
_entity_poly.pdbx_seq_one_letter_code
_entity_poly.pdbx_strand_id
1 'polypeptide(L)'
;MQSLTAAQYFFVYNAFSFTFATMAAATVFLWLGRSQVGRAYRTALTISGLVTAIAAYHYWRIFESWGAAFEVRDGIVTVTGLAFNDAYRYVDWLLTVPLLLIELVLVMRLSRSETFTKATRLGLAAALMIVLGYPGEIADDNGTRALWGTLSTIPFLYIVYELFVGLGDAIKRQPVEARGLVKTARWITFASWGFYPIVYMVPYTSFSGAATETALQIGYTVADIVAKAGLGVLIYMIAVRKSEIEYGEAEPVAMRGQRPVPEV
;
A
#
# COMPACT_ATOMS: atom_id res chain seq x y z
N MET A 1 24.85 -0.29 16.85
CA MET A 1 23.92 -1.42 16.58
C MET A 1 24.45 -2.66 17.28
N GLN A 2 23.62 -3.36 18.05
CA GLN A 2 23.97 -4.71 18.51
C GLN A 2 24.04 -5.63 17.28
N SER A 3 24.99 -6.57 17.26
CA SER A 3 25.19 -7.48 16.12
C SER A 3 23.97 -8.39 15.92
N LEU A 4 23.38 -8.37 14.74
CA LEU A 4 22.35 -9.33 14.33
C LEU A 4 22.93 -10.75 14.34
N THR A 5 22.11 -11.75 14.67
CA THR A 5 22.44 -13.14 14.35
C THR A 5 22.29 -13.38 12.84
N ALA A 6 22.98 -14.39 12.28
CA ALA A 6 22.79 -14.77 10.87
C ALA A 6 21.33 -15.08 10.54
N ALA A 7 20.61 -15.74 11.46
CA ALA A 7 19.18 -16.02 11.27
C ALA A 7 18.34 -14.75 11.17
N GLN A 8 18.57 -13.76 12.03
CA GLN A 8 17.88 -12.47 11.96
C GLN A 8 18.21 -11.72 10.67
N TYR A 9 19.48 -11.67 10.29
CA TYR A 9 19.90 -11.04 9.04
C TYR A 9 19.22 -11.66 7.81
N PHE A 10 19.29 -12.99 7.68
CA PHE A 10 18.70 -13.69 6.53
C PHE A 10 17.17 -13.66 6.55
N PHE A 11 16.55 -13.58 7.72
CA PHE A 11 15.09 -13.45 7.79
C PHE A 11 14.62 -12.11 7.19
N VAL A 12 15.25 -10.99 7.57
CA VAL A 12 14.96 -9.67 6.99
C VAL A 12 15.32 -9.63 5.50
N TYR A 13 16.51 -10.14 5.14
CA TYR A 13 16.96 -10.22 3.75
C TYR A 13 15.95 -10.93 2.85
N ASN A 14 15.48 -12.12 3.28
CA ASN A 14 14.51 -12.91 2.54
C ASN A 14 13.14 -12.24 2.50
N ALA A 15 12.72 -11.55 3.57
CA ALA A 15 11.47 -10.80 3.58
C ALA A 15 11.48 -9.65 2.57
N PHE A 16 12.57 -8.91 2.46
CA PHE A 16 12.73 -7.86 1.45
C PHE A 16 12.74 -8.42 0.03
N SER A 17 13.48 -9.52 -0.22
CA SER A 17 13.46 -10.21 -1.51
C SER A 17 12.07 -10.72 -1.88
N PHE A 18 11.35 -11.32 -0.94
CA PHE A 18 9.98 -11.79 -1.12
C PHE A 18 9.03 -10.64 -1.46
N THR A 19 9.19 -9.49 -0.80
CA THR A 19 8.36 -8.31 -1.04
C THR A 19 8.60 -7.74 -2.43
N PHE A 20 9.86 -7.61 -2.85
CA PHE A 20 10.19 -7.18 -4.21
C PHE A 20 9.48 -8.07 -5.25
N ALA A 21 9.65 -9.39 -5.14
CA ALA A 21 9.03 -10.34 -6.06
C ALA A 21 7.49 -10.24 -6.04
N THR A 22 6.89 -10.12 -4.85
CA THR A 22 5.43 -9.98 -4.68
C THR A 22 4.90 -8.72 -5.33
N MET A 23 5.55 -7.57 -5.10
CA MET A 23 5.13 -6.28 -5.66
C MET A 23 5.28 -6.29 -7.18
N ALA A 24 6.40 -6.78 -7.72
CA ALA A 24 6.62 -6.88 -9.15
C ALA A 24 5.59 -7.80 -9.84
N ALA A 25 5.30 -8.96 -9.24
CA ALA A 25 4.27 -9.87 -9.74
C ALA A 25 2.86 -9.24 -9.70
N ALA A 26 2.52 -8.55 -8.61
CA ALA A 26 1.25 -7.84 -8.47
C ALA A 26 1.11 -6.72 -9.52
N THR A 27 2.18 -5.97 -9.81
CA THR A 27 2.20 -4.98 -10.89
C THR A 27 1.83 -5.59 -12.24
N VAL A 28 2.50 -6.68 -12.62
CA VAL A 28 2.25 -7.38 -13.88
C VAL A 28 0.80 -7.88 -13.93
N PHE A 29 0.34 -8.53 -12.85
CA PHE A 29 -1.03 -9.01 -12.75
C PHE A 29 -2.07 -7.89 -12.93
N LEU A 30 -1.90 -6.76 -12.22
CA LEU A 30 -2.87 -5.65 -12.23
C LEU A 30 -2.92 -4.95 -13.59
N TRP A 31 -1.76 -4.74 -14.23
CA TRP A 31 -1.71 -4.11 -15.55
C TRP A 31 -2.22 -5.02 -16.67
N LEU A 32 -1.90 -6.31 -16.65
CA LEU A 32 -2.45 -7.28 -17.60
C LEU A 32 -3.96 -7.51 -17.36
N GLY A 33 -4.41 -7.43 -16.11
CA GLY A 33 -5.82 -7.52 -15.72
C GLY A 33 -6.69 -6.35 -16.19
N ARG A 34 -6.10 -5.24 -16.68
CA ARG A 34 -6.88 -4.07 -17.16
C ARG A 34 -7.82 -4.37 -18.31
N SER A 35 -7.53 -5.38 -19.13
CA SER A 35 -8.39 -5.81 -20.23
C SER A 35 -9.65 -6.53 -19.75
N GLN A 36 -9.64 -7.06 -18.52
CA GLN A 36 -10.72 -7.85 -17.93
C GLN A 36 -11.78 -6.99 -17.22
N VAL A 37 -11.56 -5.67 -17.15
CA VAL A 37 -12.50 -4.74 -16.50
C VAL A 37 -13.04 -3.69 -17.47
N GLY A 38 -14.25 -3.24 -17.18
CA GLY A 38 -14.93 -2.16 -17.86
C GLY A 38 -14.14 -0.86 -17.83
N ARG A 39 -14.37 0.01 -18.83
CA ARG A 39 -13.59 1.24 -19.04
C ARG A 39 -13.56 2.16 -17.81
N ALA A 40 -14.63 2.19 -17.03
CA ALA A 40 -14.73 2.99 -15.81
C ALA A 40 -13.71 2.61 -14.72
N TYR A 41 -13.23 1.36 -14.70
CA TYR A 41 -12.38 0.84 -13.62
C TYR A 41 -10.90 0.74 -14.00
N ARG A 42 -10.56 0.87 -15.29
CA ARG A 42 -9.19 0.69 -15.78
C ARG A 42 -8.18 1.64 -15.15
N THR A 43 -8.60 2.86 -14.81
CA THR A 43 -7.71 3.84 -14.15
C THR A 43 -7.38 3.40 -12.73
N ALA A 44 -8.34 2.86 -11.97
CA ALA A 44 -8.08 2.33 -10.63
C ALA A 44 -7.04 1.20 -10.69
N LEU A 45 -7.20 0.25 -11.62
CA LEU A 45 -6.24 -0.84 -11.81
C LEU A 45 -4.86 -0.36 -12.28
N THR A 46 -4.81 0.64 -13.17
CA THR A 46 -3.53 1.26 -13.56
C THR A 46 -2.81 1.82 -12.34
N ILE A 47 -3.54 2.53 -11.47
CA ILE A 47 -2.99 3.12 -10.24
C ILE A 47 -2.54 2.03 -9.27
N SER A 48 -3.31 0.97 -9.06
CA SER A 48 -2.88 -0.16 -8.20
C SER A 48 -1.61 -0.84 -8.71
N GLY A 49 -1.50 -1.01 -10.03
CA GLY A 49 -0.27 -1.51 -10.65
C GLY A 49 0.90 -0.52 -10.47
N LEU A 50 0.64 0.79 -10.58
CA LEU A 50 1.67 1.82 -10.34
C LEU A 50 2.14 1.83 -8.87
N VAL A 51 1.22 1.70 -7.91
CA VAL A 51 1.56 1.61 -6.48
C VAL A 51 2.52 0.44 -6.22
N THR A 52 2.18 -0.74 -6.73
CA THR A 52 3.04 -1.93 -6.57
C THR A 52 4.34 -1.79 -7.33
N ALA A 53 4.37 -1.10 -8.48
CA ALA A 53 5.60 -0.87 -9.24
C ALA A 53 6.58 0.05 -8.48
N ILE A 54 6.06 1.13 -7.89
CA ILE A 54 6.83 2.05 -7.05
C ILE A 54 7.37 1.31 -5.82
N ALA A 55 6.53 0.49 -5.17
CA ALA A 55 6.94 -0.30 -4.02
C ALA A 55 7.98 -1.37 -4.38
N ALA A 56 7.86 -2.02 -5.54
CA ALA A 56 8.88 -2.95 -6.03
C ALA A 56 10.24 -2.26 -6.17
N TYR A 57 10.28 -1.10 -6.83
CA TYR A 57 11.52 -0.32 -6.93
C TYR A 57 12.10 0.02 -5.54
N HIS A 58 11.29 0.53 -4.62
CA HIS A 58 11.79 0.90 -3.29
C HIS A 58 12.24 -0.32 -2.47
N TYR A 59 11.55 -1.47 -2.57
CA TYR A 59 11.99 -2.70 -1.90
C TYR A 59 13.28 -3.27 -2.49
N TRP A 60 13.53 -3.09 -3.79
CA TRP A 60 14.85 -3.39 -4.36
C TRP A 60 15.94 -2.49 -3.74
N ARG A 61 15.69 -1.17 -3.63
CA ARG A 61 16.64 -0.24 -2.99
C ARG A 61 16.86 -0.51 -1.50
N ILE A 62 15.81 -0.87 -0.77
CA ILE A 62 15.86 -1.28 0.64
C ILE A 62 16.69 -2.56 0.78
N PHE A 63 16.45 -3.55 -0.08
CA PHE A 63 17.20 -4.79 -0.10
C PHE A 63 18.70 -4.56 -0.34
N GLU A 64 19.05 -3.73 -1.32
CA GLU A 64 20.45 -3.36 -1.58
C GLU A 64 21.06 -2.62 -0.39
N SER A 65 20.33 -1.68 0.23
CA SER A 65 20.80 -0.96 1.41
C SER A 65 21.05 -1.89 2.60
N TRP A 66 20.17 -2.88 2.83
CA TRP A 66 20.35 -3.89 3.87
C TRP A 66 21.57 -4.78 3.58
N GLY A 67 21.71 -5.23 2.33
CA GLY A 67 22.87 -6.02 1.90
C GLY A 67 24.20 -5.26 2.01
N ALA A 68 24.19 -3.94 1.84
CA ALA A 68 25.39 -3.11 1.96
C ALA A 68 25.72 -2.73 3.41
N ALA A 69 24.75 -2.67 4.31
CA ALA A 69 24.94 -2.29 5.72
C ALA A 69 25.62 -3.37 6.56
N PHE A 70 25.53 -4.64 6.13
CA PHE A 70 26.08 -5.79 6.84
C PHE A 70 26.93 -6.67 5.94
N GLU A 71 27.97 -7.25 6.52
CA GLU A 71 28.78 -8.30 5.91
C GLU A 71 28.60 -9.60 6.70
N VAL A 72 28.38 -10.71 5.98
CA VAL A 72 28.24 -12.04 6.56
C VAL A 72 29.45 -12.89 6.17
N ARG A 73 30.27 -13.27 7.15
CA ARG A 73 31.41 -14.19 6.97
C ARG A 73 31.36 -15.28 8.02
N ASP A 74 31.48 -16.54 7.60
CA ASP A 74 31.46 -17.72 8.48
C ASP A 74 30.28 -17.75 9.46
N GLY A 75 29.11 -17.26 9.01
CA GLY A 75 27.89 -17.17 9.84
C GLY A 75 27.87 -16.04 10.86
N ILE A 76 28.88 -15.16 10.86
CA ILE A 76 28.97 -13.98 11.70
C ILE A 76 28.53 -12.76 10.89
N VAL A 77 27.59 -11.99 11.43
CA VAL A 77 27.11 -10.74 10.82
C VAL A 77 27.84 -9.56 11.46
N THR A 78 28.47 -8.74 10.64
CA THR A 78 29.21 -7.54 11.06
C THR A 78 28.68 -6.31 10.33
N VAL A 79 28.75 -5.14 10.94
CA VAL A 79 28.33 -3.88 10.31
C VAL A 79 29.48 -3.36 9.44
N THR A 80 29.20 -2.97 8.20
CA THR A 80 30.23 -2.53 7.22
C THR A 80 30.67 -1.08 7.39
N GLY A 81 29.88 -0.27 8.12
CA GLY A 81 30.05 1.17 8.25
C GLY A 81 29.10 1.99 7.36
N LEU A 82 28.39 1.36 6.42
CA LEU A 82 27.28 1.97 5.70
C LEU A 82 25.99 1.83 6.52
N ALA A 83 25.28 2.94 6.72
CA ALA A 83 23.99 2.90 7.41
C ALA A 83 22.91 2.30 6.51
N PHE A 84 22.03 1.49 7.10
CA PHE A 84 20.77 1.11 6.47
C PHE A 84 19.89 2.35 6.28
N ASN A 85 19.29 2.51 5.10
CA ASN A 85 18.57 3.72 4.73
C ASN A 85 17.05 3.53 4.82
N ASP A 86 16.48 3.86 5.97
CA ASP A 86 15.03 3.83 6.21
C ASP A 86 14.25 4.86 5.36
N ALA A 87 14.89 5.89 4.81
CA ALA A 87 14.21 6.94 4.06
C ALA A 87 13.57 6.41 2.76
N TYR A 88 14.08 5.31 2.19
CA TYR A 88 13.46 4.69 1.02
C TYR A 88 12.00 4.32 1.27
N ARG A 89 11.67 3.85 2.48
CA ARG A 89 10.29 3.49 2.84
C ARG A 89 9.40 4.73 3.00
N TYR A 90 9.91 5.80 3.59
CA TYR A 90 9.16 7.07 3.72
C TYR A 90 8.86 7.71 2.36
N VAL A 91 9.82 7.69 1.43
CA VAL A 91 9.61 8.20 0.07
C VAL A 91 8.61 7.33 -0.69
N ASP A 92 8.69 6.00 -0.54
CA ASP A 92 7.66 5.09 -1.08
C ASP A 92 6.26 5.45 -0.57
N TRP A 93 6.11 5.69 0.74
CA TRP A 93 4.82 6.06 1.32
C TRP A 93 4.30 7.39 0.81
N LEU A 94 5.16 8.40 0.70
CA LEU A 94 4.77 9.72 0.18
C LEU A 94 4.16 9.62 -1.22
N LEU A 95 4.67 8.70 -2.05
CA LEU A 95 4.17 8.45 -3.40
C LEU A 95 2.94 7.53 -3.43
N THR A 96 2.96 6.45 -2.65
CA THR A 96 1.98 5.36 -2.76
C THR A 96 0.72 5.58 -1.92
N VAL A 97 0.83 6.15 -0.72
CA VAL A 97 -0.30 6.35 0.21
C VAL A 97 -1.39 7.24 -0.39
N PRO A 98 -1.09 8.37 -1.07
CA PRO A 98 -2.09 9.12 -1.80
C PRO A 98 -2.78 8.29 -2.91
N LEU A 99 -2.00 7.51 -3.65
CA LEU A 99 -2.50 6.68 -4.76
C LEU A 99 -3.44 5.56 -4.26
N LEU A 100 -3.13 4.94 -3.12
CA LEU A 100 -3.98 3.93 -2.47
C LEU A 100 -5.37 4.46 -2.10
N LEU A 101 -5.47 5.72 -1.69
CA LEU A 101 -6.78 6.35 -1.42
C LEU A 101 -7.50 6.70 -2.73
N ILE A 102 -6.76 7.16 -3.73
CA ILE A 102 -7.32 7.52 -5.03
C ILE A 102 -7.90 6.28 -5.74
N GLU A 103 -7.20 5.14 -5.76
CA GLU A 103 -7.72 3.89 -6.37
C GLU A 103 -9.00 3.41 -5.70
N LEU A 104 -9.08 3.52 -4.36
CA LEU A 104 -10.27 3.14 -3.60
C LEU A 104 -11.44 4.06 -3.96
N VAL A 105 -11.24 5.38 -4.00
CA VAL A 105 -12.29 6.33 -4.41
C VAL A 105 -12.75 6.08 -5.85
N LEU A 106 -11.82 5.78 -6.77
CA LEU A 106 -12.15 5.50 -8.16
C LEU A 106 -13.02 4.24 -8.30
N VAL A 107 -12.68 3.15 -7.60
CA VAL A 107 -13.44 1.90 -7.71
C VAL A 107 -14.86 2.01 -7.12
N MET A 108 -15.12 3.00 -6.27
CA MET A 108 -16.46 3.27 -5.72
C MET A 108 -17.45 3.82 -6.76
N ARG A 109 -16.97 4.32 -7.91
CA ARG A 109 -17.81 4.83 -9.02
C ARG A 109 -18.78 5.95 -8.58
N LEU A 110 -18.25 6.93 -7.86
CA LEU A 110 -19.00 8.13 -7.44
C LEU A 110 -19.27 9.05 -8.64
N SER A 111 -20.05 10.12 -8.42
CA SER A 111 -20.16 11.18 -9.43
C SER A 111 -18.79 11.83 -9.69
N ARG A 112 -18.58 12.39 -10.88
CA ARG A 112 -17.29 12.97 -11.28
C ARG A 112 -16.80 14.05 -10.29
N SER A 113 -17.71 14.91 -9.82
CA SER A 113 -17.39 15.96 -8.85
C SER A 113 -17.02 15.41 -7.48
N GLU A 114 -17.76 14.40 -6.99
CA GLU A 114 -17.44 13.72 -5.72
C GLU A 114 -16.11 12.97 -5.81
N THR A 115 -15.87 12.22 -6.89
CA THR A 115 -14.60 11.53 -7.13
C THR A 115 -13.43 12.52 -7.09
N PHE A 116 -13.50 13.61 -7.86
CA PHE A 116 -12.42 14.61 -7.89
C PHE A 116 -12.18 15.23 -6.52
N THR A 117 -13.24 15.63 -5.82
CA THR A 117 -13.14 16.26 -4.50
C THR A 117 -12.54 15.31 -3.47
N LYS A 118 -13.04 14.07 -3.39
CA LYS A 118 -12.59 13.09 -2.40
C LYS A 118 -11.18 12.60 -2.69
N ALA A 119 -10.86 12.28 -3.95
CA ALA A 119 -9.51 11.87 -4.37
C ALA A 119 -8.48 12.96 -4.03
N THR A 120 -8.80 14.23 -4.31
CA THR A 120 -7.90 15.35 -4.03
C THR A 120 -7.71 15.56 -2.52
N ARG A 121 -8.80 15.63 -1.74
CA ARG A 121 -8.72 15.87 -0.29
C ARG A 121 -8.00 14.73 0.43
N LEU A 122 -8.35 13.49 0.13
CA LEU A 122 -7.72 12.31 0.74
C LEU A 122 -6.27 12.17 0.31
N GLY A 123 -5.96 12.38 -0.98
CA GLY A 123 -4.59 12.34 -1.47
C GLY A 123 -3.69 13.40 -0.83
N LEU A 124 -4.17 14.65 -0.71
CA LEU A 124 -3.44 15.72 -0.04
C LEU A 124 -3.29 15.47 1.46
N ALA A 125 -4.34 14.98 2.14
CA ALA A 125 -4.25 14.61 3.54
C ALA A 125 -3.22 13.50 3.77
N ALA A 126 -3.17 12.49 2.89
CA ALA A 126 -2.18 11.42 2.94
C ALA A 126 -0.76 11.96 2.74
N ALA A 127 -0.53 12.82 1.74
CA ALA A 127 0.78 13.42 1.54
C ALA A 127 1.22 14.25 2.75
N LEU A 128 0.31 15.07 3.29
CA LEU A 128 0.57 15.89 4.49
C LEU A 128 0.89 15.01 5.71
N MET A 129 0.16 13.91 5.91
CA MET A 129 0.42 12.94 6.99
C MET A 129 1.86 12.44 6.94
N ILE A 130 2.34 12.01 5.77
CA ILE A 130 3.71 11.49 5.61
C ILE A 130 4.76 12.60 5.80
N VAL A 131 4.54 13.78 5.21
CA VAL A 131 5.44 14.94 5.34
C VAL A 131 5.57 15.36 6.80
N LEU A 132 4.48 15.40 7.57
CA LEU A 132 4.51 15.73 8.99
C LEU A 132 5.17 14.64 9.84
N GLY A 133 5.08 13.37 9.46
CA GLY A 133 5.66 12.26 10.22
C GLY A 133 7.18 12.17 10.08
N TYR A 134 7.73 12.55 8.92
CA TYR A 134 9.15 12.35 8.59
C TYR A 134 10.13 13.06 9.55
N PRO A 135 9.94 14.34 9.95
CA PRO A 135 10.85 14.99 10.89
C PRO A 135 10.95 14.27 12.24
N GLY A 136 9.87 13.67 12.72
CA GLY A 136 9.90 12.90 13.96
C GLY A 136 10.42 11.46 13.78
N GLU A 137 10.37 10.90 12.57
CA GLU A 137 10.99 9.61 12.27
C GLU A 137 12.51 9.67 12.43
N ILE A 138 13.11 10.72 11.89
CA ILE A 138 14.57 10.91 11.92
C ILE A 138 15.05 11.61 13.20
N ALA A 139 14.15 11.88 14.15
CA ALA A 139 14.50 12.57 15.38
C ALA A 139 15.28 11.67 16.33
N ASP A 140 16.36 12.22 16.91
CA ASP A 140 17.17 11.59 17.94
C ASP A 140 16.61 11.81 19.35
N ASP A 141 15.54 12.60 19.49
CA ASP A 141 14.88 12.90 20.76
C ASP A 141 13.36 12.62 20.73
N ASN A 142 12.83 12.24 21.89
CA ASN A 142 11.42 11.88 22.03
C ASN A 142 10.48 13.11 22.02
N GLY A 143 10.98 14.32 22.28
CA GLY A 143 10.17 15.54 22.24
C GLY A 143 9.77 15.92 20.81
N THR A 144 10.76 16.00 19.93
CA THR A 144 10.57 16.22 18.49
C THR A 144 9.74 15.10 17.88
N ARG A 145 10.04 13.83 18.19
CA ARG A 145 9.24 12.69 17.72
C ARG A 145 7.78 12.81 18.16
N ALA A 146 7.51 13.23 19.40
CA ALA A 146 6.14 13.33 19.92
C ALA A 146 5.36 14.46 19.24
N LEU A 147 5.99 15.61 19.05
CA LEU A 147 5.38 16.76 18.37
C LEU A 147 4.96 16.40 16.95
N TRP A 148 5.89 15.90 16.14
CA TRP A 148 5.64 15.59 14.74
C TRP A 148 4.72 14.38 14.54
N GLY A 149 4.85 13.35 15.38
CA GLY A 149 3.91 12.22 15.41
C GLY A 149 2.48 12.67 15.73
N THR A 150 2.31 13.60 16.69
CA THR A 150 1.00 14.17 17.02
C THR A 150 0.43 14.98 15.86
N LEU A 151 1.25 15.81 15.21
CA LEU A 151 0.83 16.59 14.04
C LEU A 151 0.46 15.68 12.86
N SER A 152 1.22 14.61 12.61
CA SER A 152 0.93 13.60 11.57
C SER A 152 -0.36 12.82 11.86
N THR A 153 -0.70 12.62 13.13
CA THR A 153 -1.94 11.92 13.54
C THR A 153 -3.20 12.69 13.14
N ILE A 154 -3.16 14.02 13.03
CA ILE A 154 -4.33 14.84 12.67
C ILE A 154 -4.87 14.48 11.27
N PRO A 155 -4.09 14.56 10.17
CA PRO A 155 -4.55 14.13 8.86
C PRO A 155 -4.85 12.62 8.80
N PHE A 156 -4.14 11.77 9.57
CA PHE A 156 -4.47 10.35 9.67
C PHE A 156 -5.90 10.13 10.19
N LEU A 157 -6.27 10.78 11.31
CA LEU A 157 -7.62 10.69 11.87
C LEU A 157 -8.69 11.24 10.91
N TYR A 158 -8.37 12.30 10.16
CA TYR A 158 -9.24 12.79 9.08
C TYR A 158 -9.47 11.73 7.99
N ILE A 159 -8.41 11.05 7.53
CA ILE A 159 -8.52 9.96 6.54
C ILE A 159 -9.39 8.83 7.10
N VAL A 160 -9.14 8.41 8.34
CA VAL A 160 -9.95 7.38 9.00
C VAL A 160 -11.43 7.80 9.06
N TYR A 161 -11.71 9.04 9.47
CA TYR A 161 -13.07 9.58 9.48
C TYR A 161 -13.73 9.53 8.10
N GLU A 162 -13.05 9.99 7.05
CA GLU A 162 -13.58 9.94 5.68
C GLU A 162 -13.81 8.50 5.20
N LEU A 163 -12.91 7.56 5.51
CA LEU A 163 -13.05 6.16 5.13
C LEU A 163 -14.30 5.51 5.75
N PHE A 164 -14.59 5.77 7.03
CA PHE A 164 -15.69 5.12 7.73
C PHE A 164 -17.01 5.89 7.66
N VAL A 165 -16.96 7.22 7.75
CA VAL A 165 -18.13 8.10 7.77
C VAL A 165 -18.33 8.72 6.39
N GLY A 166 -17.34 9.44 5.87
CA GLY A 166 -17.45 10.20 4.62
C GLY A 166 -17.72 9.35 3.36
N LEU A 167 -17.34 8.07 3.38
CA LEU A 167 -17.58 7.07 2.33
C LEU A 167 -18.68 6.06 2.69
N GLY A 168 -19.19 6.10 3.92
CA GLY A 168 -20.10 5.09 4.46
C GLY A 168 -21.36 4.88 3.61
N ASP A 169 -22.03 5.97 3.21
CA ASP A 169 -23.25 5.88 2.40
C ASP A 169 -22.96 5.44 0.96
N ALA A 170 -21.83 5.86 0.39
CA ALA A 170 -21.40 5.38 -0.93
C ALA A 170 -21.11 3.88 -0.93
N ILE A 171 -20.58 3.33 0.18
CA ILE A 171 -20.40 1.88 0.36
C ILE A 171 -21.76 1.17 0.46
N LYS A 172 -22.73 1.72 1.20
CA LYS A 172 -24.07 1.13 1.32
C LYS A 172 -24.79 1.05 -0.03
N ARG A 173 -24.56 2.03 -0.92
CA ARG A 173 -25.12 2.08 -2.28
C ARG A 173 -24.44 1.15 -3.29
N GLN A 174 -23.33 0.49 -2.94
CA GLN A 174 -22.68 -0.45 -3.85
C GLN A 174 -23.59 -1.66 -4.15
N PRO A 175 -23.48 -2.27 -5.35
CA PRO A 175 -24.15 -3.53 -5.67
C PRO A 175 -23.83 -4.61 -4.63
N VAL A 176 -24.79 -5.50 -4.36
CA VAL A 176 -24.70 -6.49 -3.26
C VAL A 176 -23.47 -7.39 -3.44
N GLU A 177 -23.17 -7.75 -4.68
CA GLU A 177 -22.10 -8.64 -5.11
C GLU A 177 -20.70 -8.03 -4.89
N ALA A 178 -20.57 -6.69 -4.90
CA ALA A 178 -19.31 -5.98 -4.72
C ALA A 178 -19.19 -5.32 -3.34
N ARG A 179 -20.30 -5.09 -2.64
CA ARG A 179 -20.36 -4.34 -1.37
C ARG A 179 -19.49 -4.96 -0.28
N GLY A 180 -19.46 -6.30 -0.19
CA GLY A 180 -18.61 -7.02 0.76
C GLY A 180 -17.13 -6.72 0.54
N LEU A 181 -16.68 -6.81 -0.72
CA LEU A 181 -15.30 -6.54 -1.11
C LEU A 181 -14.89 -5.09 -0.82
N VAL A 182 -15.76 -4.12 -1.11
CA VAL A 182 -15.50 -2.70 -0.81
C VAL A 182 -15.38 -2.46 0.70
N LYS A 183 -16.22 -3.11 1.52
CA LYS A 183 -16.10 -3.05 2.99
C LYS A 183 -14.78 -3.64 3.46
N THR A 184 -14.37 -4.78 2.90
CA THR A 184 -13.08 -5.41 3.20
C THR A 184 -11.93 -4.50 2.80
N ALA A 185 -11.99 -3.84 1.64
CA ALA A 185 -10.94 -2.92 1.18
C ALA A 185 -10.73 -1.78 2.17
N ARG A 186 -11.82 -1.13 2.59
CA ARG A 186 -11.79 -0.11 3.63
C ARG A 186 -11.16 -0.63 4.93
N TRP A 187 -11.56 -1.81 5.39
CA TRP A 187 -11.04 -2.37 6.64
C TRP A 187 -9.57 -2.74 6.53
N ILE A 188 -9.12 -3.30 5.41
CA ILE A 188 -7.72 -3.60 5.15
C ILE A 188 -6.89 -2.31 5.13
N THR A 189 -7.35 -1.27 4.42
CA THR A 189 -6.68 0.04 4.42
C THR A 189 -6.50 0.56 5.85
N PHE A 190 -7.56 0.56 6.65
CA PHE A 190 -7.48 1.01 8.05
C PHE A 190 -6.55 0.13 8.91
N ALA A 191 -6.74 -1.19 8.87
CA ALA A 191 -6.03 -2.12 9.75
C ALA A 191 -4.53 -2.18 9.42
N SER A 192 -4.18 -2.24 8.14
CA SER A 192 -2.78 -2.22 7.71
C SER A 192 -2.10 -0.90 8.03
N TRP A 193 -2.82 0.23 7.97
CA TRP A 193 -2.24 1.54 8.28
C TRP A 193 -2.12 1.81 9.78
N GLY A 194 -3.00 1.22 10.59
CA GLY A 194 -2.91 1.30 12.05
C GLY A 194 -1.62 0.71 12.62
N PHE A 195 -0.92 -0.13 11.87
CA PHE A 195 0.39 -0.66 12.24
C PHE A 195 1.47 0.43 12.34
N TYR A 196 1.51 1.38 11.39
CA TYR A 196 2.58 2.38 11.31
C TYR A 196 2.69 3.32 12.54
N PRO A 197 1.60 3.91 13.07
CA PRO A 197 1.71 4.72 14.28
C PRO A 197 2.06 3.88 15.51
N ILE A 198 1.75 2.58 15.55
CA ILE A 198 2.14 1.70 16.66
C ILE A 198 3.66 1.53 16.66
N VAL A 199 4.26 1.23 15.50
CA VAL A 199 5.72 1.06 15.41
C VAL A 199 6.48 2.37 15.57
N TYR A 200 5.89 3.49 15.15
CA TYR A 200 6.41 4.84 15.42
C TYR A 200 6.58 5.13 16.93
N MET A 201 5.81 4.43 17.78
CA MET A 201 5.89 4.58 19.23
C MET A 201 6.93 3.65 19.90
N VAL A 202 7.60 2.77 19.16
CA VAL A 202 8.62 1.86 19.72
C VAL A 202 9.72 2.59 20.50
N PRO A 203 10.25 3.75 20.06
CA PRO A 203 11.27 4.50 20.82
C PRO A 203 10.82 5.01 22.21
N TYR A 204 9.51 4.99 22.52
CA TYR A 204 8.98 5.31 23.86
C TYR A 204 8.89 4.09 24.78
N THR A 205 9.19 2.91 24.26
CA THR A 205 9.17 1.65 25.01
C THR A 205 10.58 1.25 25.42
N SER A 206 10.70 0.17 26.19
CA SER A 206 12.00 -0.44 26.50
C SER A 206 12.52 -1.37 25.38
N PHE A 207 11.75 -1.57 24.30
CA PHE A 207 12.15 -2.45 23.20
C PHE A 207 13.26 -1.83 22.36
N SER A 208 14.36 -2.56 22.21
CA SER A 208 15.54 -2.12 21.45
C SER A 208 16.38 -3.32 20.98
N GLY A 209 17.40 -3.05 20.17
CA GLY A 209 18.37 -4.06 19.73
C GLY A 209 17.92 -4.91 18.55
N ALA A 210 18.70 -5.95 18.26
CA ALA A 210 18.59 -6.78 17.06
C ALA A 210 17.21 -7.43 16.85
N ALA A 211 16.58 -7.89 17.93
CA ALA A 211 15.25 -8.50 17.87
C ALA A 211 14.17 -7.48 17.49
N THR A 212 14.22 -6.28 18.07
CA THR A 212 13.30 -5.18 17.74
C THR A 212 13.47 -4.74 16.30
N GLU A 213 14.71 -4.55 15.83
CA GLU A 213 15.00 -4.20 14.44
C GLU A 213 14.43 -5.24 13.47
N THR A 214 14.69 -6.52 13.74
CA THR A 214 14.16 -7.63 12.94
C THR A 214 12.62 -7.58 12.91
N ALA A 215 11.98 -7.43 14.06
CA ALA A 215 10.51 -7.39 14.15
C ALA A 215 9.92 -6.18 13.39
N LEU A 216 10.55 -5.02 13.47
CA LEU A 216 10.14 -3.81 12.75
C LEU A 216 10.20 -4.02 11.24
N GLN A 217 11.33 -4.48 10.70
CA GLN A 217 11.49 -4.66 9.25
C GLN A 217 10.53 -5.72 8.68
N ILE A 218 10.29 -6.80 9.44
CA ILE A 218 9.31 -7.83 9.06
C ILE A 218 7.87 -7.28 9.15
N GLY A 219 7.56 -6.53 10.20
CA GLY A 219 6.24 -5.92 10.37
C GLY A 219 5.91 -4.92 9.24
N TYR A 220 6.85 -4.03 8.90
CA TYR A 220 6.70 -3.12 7.75
C TYR A 220 6.49 -3.88 6.44
N THR A 221 7.28 -4.94 6.21
CA THR A 221 7.16 -5.81 5.03
C THR A 221 5.76 -6.39 4.91
N VAL A 222 5.24 -6.99 5.99
CA VAL A 222 3.89 -7.57 5.99
C VAL A 222 2.82 -6.50 5.78
N ALA A 223 2.93 -5.36 6.48
CA ALA A 223 2.00 -4.26 6.35
C ALA A 223 1.95 -3.71 4.91
N ASP A 224 3.11 -3.54 4.26
CA ASP A 224 3.21 -3.07 2.89
C ASP A 224 2.60 -4.06 1.89
N ILE A 225 2.91 -5.37 2.01
CA ILE A 225 2.33 -6.41 1.15
C ILE A 225 0.81 -6.39 1.24
N VAL A 226 0.26 -6.33 2.45
CA VAL A 226 -1.19 -6.30 2.67
C VAL A 226 -1.80 -5.01 2.12
N ALA A 227 -1.19 -3.86 2.41
CA ALA A 227 -1.72 -2.55 2.03
C ALA A 227 -1.61 -2.23 0.53
N LYS A 228 -0.71 -2.89 -0.21
CA LYS A 228 -0.44 -2.59 -1.62
C LYS A 228 -0.80 -3.73 -2.55
N ALA A 229 -0.13 -4.88 -2.44
CA ALA A 229 -0.43 -6.03 -3.30
C ALA A 229 -1.78 -6.66 -2.94
N GLY A 230 -2.04 -6.90 -1.65
CA GLY A 230 -3.30 -7.45 -1.17
C GLY A 230 -4.50 -6.54 -1.48
N LEU A 231 -4.38 -5.24 -1.17
CA LEU A 231 -5.39 -4.25 -1.51
C LEU A 231 -5.58 -4.12 -3.03
N GLY A 232 -4.51 -4.11 -3.83
CA GLY A 232 -4.59 -4.05 -5.29
C GLY A 232 -5.37 -5.23 -5.89
N VAL A 233 -5.14 -6.46 -5.41
CA VAL A 233 -5.93 -7.64 -5.80
C VAL A 233 -7.40 -7.47 -5.42
N LEU A 234 -7.69 -6.88 -4.26
CA LEU A 234 -9.06 -6.60 -3.84
C LEU A 234 -9.73 -5.53 -4.71
N ILE A 235 -9.01 -4.46 -5.09
CA ILE A 235 -9.47 -3.46 -6.06
C ILE A 235 -9.78 -4.12 -7.41
N TYR A 236 -8.91 -5.03 -7.88
CA TYR A 236 -9.16 -5.83 -9.08
C TYR A 236 -10.47 -6.63 -8.98
N MET A 237 -10.68 -7.37 -7.88
CA MET A 237 -11.89 -8.16 -7.68
C MET A 237 -13.16 -7.28 -7.64
N ILE A 238 -13.11 -6.13 -6.97
CA ILE A 238 -14.22 -5.16 -6.96
C ILE A 238 -14.51 -4.69 -8.39
N ALA A 239 -13.47 -4.32 -9.14
CA ALA A 239 -13.60 -3.82 -10.50
C ALA A 239 -14.19 -4.87 -11.46
N VAL A 240 -13.75 -6.13 -11.38
CA VAL A 240 -14.32 -7.24 -12.17
C VAL A 240 -15.80 -7.40 -11.85
N ARG A 241 -16.15 -7.51 -10.57
CA ARG A 241 -17.54 -7.73 -10.13
C ARG A 241 -18.48 -6.62 -10.56
N LYS A 242 -18.04 -5.37 -10.45
CA LYS A 242 -18.81 -4.22 -10.93
C LYS A 242 -18.84 -4.12 -12.46
N SER A 243 -17.81 -4.62 -13.14
CA SER A 243 -17.79 -4.67 -14.60
C SER A 243 -18.82 -5.66 -15.14
N GLU A 244 -18.92 -6.85 -14.54
CA GLU A 244 -19.92 -7.88 -14.88
C GLU A 244 -21.34 -7.31 -14.79
N ILE A 245 -21.63 -6.55 -13.73
CA ILE A 245 -22.95 -5.94 -13.50
C ILE A 245 -23.26 -4.84 -14.51
N GLU A 246 -22.28 -4.00 -14.85
CA GLU A 246 -22.51 -2.78 -15.64
C GLU A 246 -22.33 -2.97 -17.14
N TYR A 247 -21.52 -3.94 -17.55
CA TYR A 247 -21.13 -4.18 -18.94
C TYR A 247 -21.50 -5.58 -19.44
N GLY A 248 -22.03 -6.45 -18.58
CA GLY A 248 -22.20 -7.88 -18.85
C GLY A 248 -20.89 -8.66 -18.65
N GLU A 249 -20.94 -9.99 -18.71
CA GLU A 249 -19.73 -10.81 -18.79
C GLU A 249 -18.91 -10.38 -20.02
N ALA A 250 -17.58 -10.31 -19.87
CA ALA A 250 -16.73 -10.03 -21.01
C ALA A 250 -16.90 -11.16 -22.05
N GLU A 251 -17.62 -10.88 -23.14
CA GLU A 251 -17.68 -11.82 -24.27
C GLU A 251 -16.23 -12.17 -24.66
N PRO A 252 -15.88 -13.47 -24.72
CA PRO A 252 -14.61 -13.90 -25.25
C PRO A 252 -14.41 -13.26 -26.62
N VAL A 253 -13.20 -12.78 -26.92
CA VAL A 253 -12.88 -12.09 -28.19
C VAL A 253 -13.33 -12.89 -29.43
N ALA A 254 -13.41 -14.22 -29.32
CA ALA A 254 -13.91 -15.13 -30.35
C ALA A 254 -15.40 -14.93 -30.73
N MET A 255 -16.23 -14.33 -29.88
CA MET A 255 -17.68 -14.20 -30.09
C MET A 255 -18.10 -12.86 -30.72
N ARG A 256 -17.21 -11.87 -30.78
CA ARG A 256 -17.52 -10.52 -31.33
C ARG A 256 -17.89 -10.50 -32.82
N GLY A 257 -17.58 -11.54 -33.56
CA GLY A 257 -17.82 -11.64 -35.01
C GLY A 257 -19.13 -12.35 -35.41
N GLN A 258 -19.93 -12.84 -34.46
CA GLN A 258 -21.09 -13.70 -34.75
C GLN A 258 -22.45 -13.00 -34.57
N ARG A 259 -22.51 -11.66 -34.55
CA ARG A 259 -23.83 -11.00 -34.52
C ARG A 259 -24.54 -11.23 -35.86
N PRO A 260 -25.77 -11.78 -35.86
CA PRO A 260 -26.58 -11.84 -37.07
C PRO A 260 -26.81 -10.43 -37.59
N VAL A 261 -26.58 -10.23 -38.88
CA VAL A 261 -27.03 -9.01 -39.58
C VAL A 261 -28.55 -9.00 -39.49
N PRO A 262 -29.20 -7.91 -39.03
CA PRO A 262 -30.65 -7.85 -39.02
C PRO A 262 -31.16 -7.99 -40.46
N GLU A 263 -32.01 -8.98 -40.69
CA GLU A 263 -32.73 -9.11 -41.95
C GLU A 263 -33.61 -7.87 -42.14
N VAL A 264 -33.47 -7.26 -43.32
CA VAL A 264 -34.14 -6.03 -43.77
C VAL A 264 -35.58 -6.32 -44.15
#